data_AF-A0A6B0UZ49-F1
#
_entry.id   AF-A0A6B0UZ49-F1
#
_cell.length_a   1.000
_cell.length_b   1.000
_cell.length_c   1.000
_cell.angle_alpha   90.00
_cell.angle_beta   90.00
_cell.angle_gamma   90.00
#
_symmetry.space_group_name_H-M   'P 1'
#
loop_
_entity.id
_entity.type
_entity.pdbx_description
1 polymer ?
#
loop_
_entity_poly.entity_id
_entity_poly.type
_entity_poly.pdbx_seq_one_letter_code
_entity_poly.pdbx_strand_id
1 'polypeptide(L)'
;TLPVLVYVEGYAVYAHLKKPKCQKCRAAFTEEDKTAIVLLVQENYSLLKEWDRGGLLYPTMFAVNAVTHNYVVSQGLSKQAEFLKVPIQRQFVTELTMELLSTNETCDFDACEERHTSELVLKNLFWCSTNIVLKNYCGRVNEKIMRLANSKSKKKKCETLKSK
;
A
#
# COMPACT_ATOMS: atom_id res chain seq x y z
N THR A 1 3.93 14.74 -2.57
CA THR A 1 3.00 13.60 -2.34
C THR A 1 3.46 12.34 -3.03
N LEU A 2 3.90 12.42 -4.29
CA LEU A 2 4.43 11.28 -5.05
C LEU A 2 5.60 10.52 -4.35
N PRO A 3 6.57 11.19 -3.69
CA PRO A 3 7.65 10.46 -3.01
C PRO A 3 7.18 9.58 -1.83
N VAL A 4 6.12 9.99 -1.13
CA VAL A 4 5.57 9.23 0.01
C VAL A 4 4.83 7.99 -0.48
N LEU A 5 4.13 8.10 -1.61
CA LEU A 5 3.45 6.97 -2.26
C LEU A 5 4.50 5.96 -2.73
N VAL A 6 5.51 6.41 -3.48
CA VAL A 6 6.62 5.57 -3.96
C VAL A 6 7.33 4.84 -2.80
N TYR A 7 7.50 5.49 -1.65
CA TYR A 7 8.04 4.85 -0.44
C TYR A 7 7.14 3.73 0.11
N VAL A 8 5.83 3.98 0.24
CA VAL A 8 4.86 2.98 0.72
C VAL A 8 4.70 1.82 -0.29
N GLU A 9 4.78 2.13 -1.58
CA GLU A 9 4.71 1.17 -2.68
C GLU A 9 5.93 0.27 -2.70
N GLY A 10 7.13 0.82 -2.47
CA GLY A 10 8.34 0.03 -2.25
C GLY A 10 8.19 -0.98 -1.12
N TYR A 11 7.46 -0.61 -0.03
CA TYR A 11 7.12 -1.56 1.04
C TYR A 11 6.10 -2.62 0.61
N ALA A 12 5.11 -2.29 -0.20
CA ALA A 12 4.14 -3.24 -0.72
C ALA A 12 4.81 -4.26 -1.65
N VAL A 13 5.69 -3.79 -2.54
CA VAL A 13 6.52 -4.62 -3.43
C VAL A 13 7.49 -5.48 -2.62
N TYR A 14 8.18 -4.91 -1.63
CA TYR A 14 9.02 -5.68 -0.70
C TYR A 14 8.22 -6.78 0.02
N ALA A 15 7.04 -6.46 0.55
CA ALA A 15 6.19 -7.43 1.24
C ALA A 15 5.70 -8.54 0.31
N HIS A 16 5.36 -8.20 -0.94
CA HIS A 16 5.01 -9.17 -1.98
C HIS A 16 6.18 -10.11 -2.29
N LEU A 17 7.39 -9.56 -2.46
CA LEU A 17 8.58 -10.29 -2.89
C LEU A 17 9.36 -10.98 -1.76
N LYS A 18 8.95 -10.81 -0.49
CA LYS A 18 9.61 -11.46 0.65
C LYS A 18 9.53 -13.00 0.62
N LYS A 19 8.55 -13.58 -0.10
CA LYS A 19 8.30 -15.03 -0.16
C LYS A 19 8.54 -15.69 -1.52
N PRO A 20 8.14 -15.11 -2.67
CA PRO A 20 8.39 -15.74 -3.97
C PRO A 20 9.86 -15.62 -4.36
N LYS A 21 10.49 -16.74 -4.71
CA LYS A 21 11.87 -16.80 -5.23
C LYS A 21 11.95 -16.54 -6.74
N CYS A 22 10.81 -16.37 -7.42
CA CYS A 22 10.78 -16.22 -8.87
C CYS A 22 11.44 -14.90 -9.28
N GLN A 23 12.60 -15.00 -9.94
CA GLN A 23 13.37 -13.86 -10.41
C GLN A 23 12.59 -13.04 -11.45
N LYS A 24 11.83 -13.68 -12.34
CA LYS A 24 11.00 -12.97 -13.33
C LYS A 24 9.91 -12.13 -12.67
N CYS A 25 9.21 -12.67 -11.67
CA CYS A 25 8.24 -11.89 -10.88
C CYS A 25 8.92 -10.73 -10.16
N ARG A 26 10.12 -10.94 -9.61
CA ARG A 26 10.89 -9.86 -8.96
C ARG A 26 11.25 -8.75 -9.95
N ALA A 27 11.86 -9.08 -11.08
CA ALA A 27 12.25 -8.12 -12.11
C ALA A 27 11.07 -7.30 -12.65
N ALA A 28 9.86 -7.87 -12.68
CA ALA A 28 8.66 -7.16 -13.13
C ALA A 28 8.24 -5.99 -12.21
N PHE A 29 8.53 -6.09 -10.91
CA PHE A 29 8.18 -5.04 -9.94
C PHE A 29 9.38 -4.31 -9.37
N THR A 30 10.61 -4.77 -9.63
CA THR A 30 11.81 -4.10 -9.12
C THR A 30 12.77 -3.77 -10.24
N GLU A 31 13.20 -2.53 -10.25
CA GLU A 31 14.31 -2.08 -11.08
C GLU A 31 15.63 -2.60 -10.49
N GLU A 32 16.39 -3.37 -11.28
CA GLU A 32 17.68 -3.91 -10.87
C GLU A 32 18.81 -2.88 -11.01
N ASP A 33 18.71 -2.00 -12.02
CA ASP A 33 19.66 -0.91 -12.24
C ASP A 33 19.30 0.33 -11.43
N LYS A 34 19.79 0.35 -10.19
CA LYS A 34 19.65 1.49 -9.28
C LYS A 34 20.25 2.79 -9.85
N THR A 35 21.25 2.68 -10.73
CA THR A 35 21.97 3.80 -11.32
C THR A 35 21.15 4.51 -12.41
N ALA A 36 20.38 3.76 -13.20
CA ALA A 36 19.49 4.30 -14.23
C ALA A 36 18.32 5.11 -13.62
N ILE A 37 17.73 4.64 -12.52
CA ILE A 37 16.64 5.35 -11.81
C ILE A 37 17.15 6.66 -11.18
N VAL A 38 18.37 6.64 -10.64
CA VAL A 38 18.99 7.78 -9.96
C VAL A 38 19.21 8.95 -10.91
N LEU A 39 19.40 8.71 -12.21
CA LEU A 39 19.64 9.76 -13.20
C LEU A 39 18.36 10.31 -13.86
N LEU A 40 17.29 9.51 -13.96
CA LEU A 40 16.08 9.88 -14.71
C LEU A 40 14.88 10.30 -13.83
N VAL A 41 14.78 9.86 -12.57
CA VAL A 41 13.55 10.04 -11.75
C VAL A 41 13.85 10.45 -10.29
N GLN A 42 14.99 11.11 -10.08
CA GLN A 42 15.60 11.34 -8.77
C GLN A 42 14.67 11.97 -7.71
N GLU A 43 13.75 12.85 -8.11
CA GLU A 43 12.84 13.53 -7.18
C GLU A 43 11.79 12.58 -6.58
N ASN A 44 11.27 11.64 -7.37
CA ASN A 44 10.19 10.73 -6.94
C ASN A 44 10.68 9.63 -6.00
N TYR A 45 11.96 9.27 -6.09
CA TYR A 45 12.59 8.22 -5.29
C TYR A 45 13.46 8.75 -4.14
N SER A 46 13.48 10.08 -3.93
CA SER A 46 14.25 10.76 -2.88
C SER A 46 14.03 10.15 -1.49
N LEU A 47 12.77 9.89 -1.10
CA LEU A 47 12.44 9.29 0.19
C LEU A 47 12.89 7.82 0.32
N LEU A 48 12.84 7.03 -0.77
CA LEU A 48 13.42 5.69 -0.74
C LEU A 48 14.91 5.77 -0.44
N LYS A 49 15.64 6.67 -1.11
CA LYS A 49 17.09 6.83 -0.92
C LYS A 49 17.45 7.32 0.48
N GLU A 50 16.72 8.29 1.02
CA GLU A 50 16.98 8.87 2.34
C GLU A 50 16.66 7.92 3.51
N TRP A 51 15.66 7.05 3.34
CA TRP A 51 15.14 6.20 4.42
C TRP A 51 15.47 4.72 4.24
N ASP A 52 16.13 4.33 3.15
CA ASP A 52 16.60 2.96 2.95
C ASP A 52 17.66 2.60 4.00
N ARG A 53 17.46 1.44 4.64
CA ARG A 53 18.40 0.84 5.59
C ARG A 53 19.07 -0.41 5.01
N GLY A 54 19.14 -0.49 3.68
CA GLY A 54 19.75 -1.60 2.92
C GLY A 54 18.78 -2.72 2.55
N GLY A 55 17.47 -2.46 2.54
CA GLY A 55 16.45 -3.50 2.35
C GLY A 55 15.23 -3.10 1.54
N LEU A 56 15.05 -1.81 1.21
CA LEU A 56 13.96 -1.39 0.34
C LEU A 56 14.28 -1.72 -1.12
N LEU A 57 13.24 -2.20 -1.82
CA LEU A 57 13.29 -2.45 -3.26
C LEU A 57 12.82 -1.18 -3.97
N TYR A 58 13.43 -0.90 -5.12
CA TYR A 58 13.03 0.21 -6.00
C TYR A 58 11.93 -0.29 -6.94
N PRO A 59 10.67 0.10 -6.72
CA PRO A 59 9.58 -0.39 -7.54
C PRO A 59 9.68 0.13 -8.98
N THR A 60 9.27 -0.67 -9.96
CA THR A 60 9.07 -0.20 -11.34
C THR A 60 7.91 0.81 -11.39
N MET A 61 7.86 1.67 -12.41
CA MET A 61 6.73 2.59 -12.58
C MET A 61 5.40 1.87 -12.76
N PHE A 62 5.43 0.68 -13.37
CA PHE A 62 4.27 -0.20 -13.44
C PHE A 62 3.77 -0.60 -12.04
N ALA A 63 4.67 -1.04 -11.16
CA ALA A 63 4.34 -1.39 -9.79
C ALA A 63 3.78 -0.19 -8.99
N VAL A 64 4.40 0.98 -9.15
CA VAL A 64 3.95 2.26 -8.58
C VAL A 64 2.52 2.56 -9.03
N ASN A 65 2.26 2.57 -10.33
CA ASN A 65 0.94 2.87 -10.88
C ASN A 65 -0.13 1.87 -10.39
N ALA A 66 0.17 0.57 -10.44
CA ALA A 66 -0.75 -0.47 -10.00
C ALA A 66 -1.10 -0.33 -8.51
N VAL A 67 -0.10 -0.06 -7.65
CA VAL A 67 -0.32 0.12 -6.22
C VAL A 67 -1.03 1.44 -5.91
N THR A 68 -0.74 2.51 -6.67
CA THR A 68 -1.45 3.80 -6.57
C THR A 68 -2.95 3.64 -6.87
N HIS A 69 -3.32 2.90 -7.92
CA HIS A 69 -4.72 2.61 -8.22
C HIS A 69 -5.40 1.88 -7.05
N ASN A 70 -4.77 0.83 -6.54
CA ASN A 70 -5.29 0.12 -5.36
C ASN A 70 -5.40 1.04 -4.13
N TYR A 71 -4.42 1.93 -3.93
CA TYR A 71 -4.43 2.88 -2.82
C TYR A 71 -5.63 3.82 -2.90
N VAL A 72 -5.93 4.37 -4.08
CA VAL A 72 -7.08 5.26 -4.30
C VAL A 72 -8.39 4.51 -4.02
N VAL A 73 -8.56 3.31 -4.57
CA VAL A 73 -9.73 2.45 -4.35
C VAL A 73 -9.89 2.13 -2.86
N SER A 74 -8.83 1.61 -2.23
CA SER A 74 -8.79 1.26 -0.81
C SER A 74 -9.16 2.46 0.08
N GLN A 75 -8.57 3.63 -0.19
CA GLN A 75 -8.79 4.83 0.60
C GLN A 75 -10.21 5.39 0.42
N GLY A 76 -10.73 5.37 -0.80
CA GLY A 76 -12.10 5.78 -1.11
C GLY A 76 -13.12 4.92 -0.37
N LEU A 77 -12.98 3.60 -0.47
CA LEU A 77 -13.87 2.63 0.18
C LEU A 77 -13.78 2.69 1.71
N SER A 78 -12.59 2.87 2.28
CA SER A 78 -12.40 2.93 3.74
C SER A 78 -13.21 4.04 4.44
N LYS A 79 -13.61 5.08 3.69
CA LYS A 79 -14.43 6.19 4.21
C LYS A 79 -15.93 5.88 4.25
N GLN A 80 -16.37 4.80 3.59
CA GLN A 80 -17.77 4.42 3.50
C GLN A 80 -18.14 3.44 4.62
N ALA A 81 -19.21 3.73 5.36
CA ALA A 81 -19.62 2.92 6.50
C ALA A 81 -20.08 1.52 6.09
N GLU A 82 -20.62 1.39 4.89
CA GLU A 82 -21.10 0.18 4.26
C GLU A 82 -19.93 -0.77 3.98
N PHE A 83 -18.85 -0.25 3.40
CA PHE A 83 -17.63 -1.01 3.16
C PHE A 83 -17.01 -1.53 4.46
N LEU A 84 -17.09 -0.74 5.55
CA LEU A 84 -16.60 -1.18 6.85
C LEU A 84 -17.35 -2.39 7.44
N LYS A 85 -18.54 -2.70 6.92
CA LYS A 85 -19.35 -3.87 7.29
C LYS A 85 -19.13 -5.07 6.37
N VAL A 86 -18.49 -4.89 5.23
CA VAL A 86 -18.25 -5.97 4.25
C VAL A 86 -17.32 -7.02 4.88
N PRO A 87 -17.70 -8.32 4.89
CA PRO A 87 -16.75 -9.37 5.24
C PRO A 87 -15.69 -9.48 4.15
N ILE A 88 -14.43 -9.76 4.52
CA ILE A 88 -13.34 -9.98 3.56
C ILE A 88 -13.04 -8.75 2.67
N GLN A 89 -13.05 -7.55 3.26
CA GLN A 89 -12.72 -6.25 2.62
C GLN A 89 -11.53 -6.29 1.66
N ARG A 90 -10.48 -7.02 2.04
CA ARG A 90 -9.27 -7.14 1.24
C ARG A 90 -9.49 -7.81 -0.12
N GLN A 91 -10.28 -8.88 -0.14
CA GLN A 91 -10.61 -9.57 -1.38
C GLN A 91 -11.46 -8.66 -2.27
N PHE A 92 -12.49 -8.03 -1.70
CA PHE A 92 -13.35 -7.08 -2.40
C PHE A 92 -12.56 -5.97 -3.10
N VAL A 93 -11.65 -5.32 -2.37
CA VAL A 93 -10.79 -4.26 -2.93
C VAL A 93 -9.87 -4.81 -4.03
N THR A 94 -9.30 -6.00 -3.83
CA THR A 94 -8.40 -6.62 -4.80
C THR A 94 -9.14 -6.91 -6.11
N GLU A 95 -10.32 -7.51 -6.04
CA GLU A 95 -11.14 -7.84 -7.21
C GLU A 95 -11.60 -6.58 -7.95
N LEU A 96 -12.10 -5.57 -7.21
CA LEU A 96 -12.50 -4.30 -7.80
C LEU A 96 -11.33 -3.59 -8.50
N THR A 97 -10.15 -3.59 -7.88
CA THR A 97 -8.96 -2.96 -8.49
C THR A 97 -8.51 -3.72 -9.74
N MET A 98 -8.55 -5.05 -9.71
CA MET A 98 -8.25 -5.87 -10.89
C MET A 98 -9.21 -5.57 -12.06
N GLU A 99 -10.51 -5.44 -11.79
CA GLU A 99 -11.53 -5.09 -12.79
C GLU A 99 -11.27 -3.70 -13.39
N LEU A 100 -10.95 -2.71 -12.55
CA LEU A 100 -10.65 -1.34 -12.98
C LEU A 100 -9.37 -1.22 -13.82
N LEU A 101 -8.37 -2.06 -13.56
CA LEU A 101 -7.12 -2.07 -14.35
C LEU A 101 -7.27 -2.82 -15.66
N SER A 102 -8.04 -3.91 -15.67
CA SER A 102 -8.32 -4.70 -16.89
C SER A 102 -9.02 -3.88 -17.98
N THR A 103 -9.66 -2.77 -17.62
CA THR A 103 -10.31 -1.85 -18.56
C THR A 103 -9.39 -0.74 -19.07
N ASN A 104 -8.23 -0.47 -18.44
CA ASN A 104 -7.45 0.74 -18.68
C ASN A 104 -5.95 0.52 -18.98
N GLU A 105 -5.33 -0.59 -18.57
CA GLU A 105 -3.88 -0.81 -18.74
C GLU A 105 -3.56 -2.28 -19.07
N THR A 106 -2.72 -2.51 -20.09
CA THR A 106 -2.17 -3.83 -20.38
C THR A 106 -0.93 -4.06 -19.54
N CYS A 107 -0.98 -5.04 -18.64
CA CYS A 107 0.18 -5.51 -17.88
C CYS A 107 1.17 -6.22 -18.81
N ASP A 108 2.37 -5.67 -18.98
CA ASP A 108 3.44 -6.21 -19.84
C ASP A 108 4.19 -7.41 -19.21
N PHE A 109 3.57 -8.05 -18.21
CA PHE A 109 4.14 -9.21 -17.54
C PHE A 109 3.61 -10.51 -18.15
N ASP A 110 4.47 -11.20 -18.90
CA ASP A 110 4.20 -12.56 -19.33
C ASP A 110 4.32 -13.58 -18.18
N ALA A 111 3.63 -14.71 -18.34
CA ALA A 111 3.75 -15.83 -17.40
C ALA A 111 5.21 -16.22 -17.12
N CYS A 112 5.53 -16.54 -15.86
CA CYS A 112 6.88 -16.95 -15.48
C CYS A 112 7.08 -18.46 -15.52
N GLU A 113 8.34 -18.90 -15.35
CA GLU A 113 8.74 -20.31 -15.31
C GLU A 113 8.00 -21.12 -14.22
N GLU A 114 7.62 -20.45 -13.12
CA GLU A 114 6.79 -21.01 -12.03
C GLU A 114 5.28 -20.99 -12.35
N ARG A 115 4.89 -20.72 -13.60
CA ARG A 115 3.50 -20.60 -14.09
C ARG A 115 2.66 -19.51 -13.41
N HIS A 116 3.29 -18.52 -12.76
CA HIS A 116 2.54 -17.35 -12.28
C HIS A 116 2.11 -16.47 -13.46
N THR A 117 0.82 -16.20 -13.55
CA THR A 117 0.23 -15.26 -14.53
C THR A 117 0.31 -13.82 -14.03
N SER A 118 0.23 -12.84 -14.93
CA SER A 118 0.09 -11.41 -14.58
C SER A 118 -1.03 -11.17 -13.59
N GLU A 119 -2.18 -11.79 -13.82
CA GLU A 119 -3.34 -11.70 -12.95
C GLU A 119 -3.03 -12.16 -11.52
N LEU A 120 -2.41 -13.33 -11.35
CA LEU A 120 -2.07 -13.88 -10.05
C LEU A 120 -1.08 -12.98 -9.30
N VAL A 121 -0.07 -12.49 -10.01
CA VAL A 121 0.99 -11.69 -9.43
C VAL A 121 0.46 -10.31 -9.01
N LEU A 122 -0.37 -9.68 -9.84
CA LEU A 122 -1.06 -8.43 -9.51
C LEU A 122 -2.03 -8.59 -8.34
N LYS A 123 -2.83 -9.66 -8.31
CA LYS A 123 -3.71 -9.98 -7.16
C LYS A 123 -2.92 -10.06 -5.86
N ASN A 124 -1.76 -10.72 -5.88
CA ASN A 124 -0.89 -10.81 -4.71
C ASN A 124 -0.30 -9.45 -4.30
N LEU A 125 0.11 -8.61 -5.26
CA LEU A 125 0.57 -7.25 -5.00
C LEU A 125 -0.53 -6.40 -4.36
N PHE A 126 -1.76 -6.47 -4.90
CA PHE A 126 -2.90 -5.75 -4.36
C PHE A 126 -3.29 -6.23 -2.97
N TRP A 127 -3.27 -7.53 -2.75
CA TRP A 127 -3.51 -8.10 -1.43
C TRP A 127 -2.54 -7.54 -0.38
N CYS A 128 -1.26 -7.41 -0.71
CA CYS A 128 -0.25 -6.81 0.17
C CYS A 128 -0.52 -5.31 0.39
N SER A 129 -0.75 -4.55 -0.67
CA SER A 129 -1.02 -3.11 -0.58
C SER A 129 -2.29 -2.80 0.23
N THR A 130 -3.41 -3.47 -0.07
CA THR A 130 -4.67 -3.27 0.64
C THR A 130 -4.53 -3.57 2.13
N ASN A 131 -3.78 -4.63 2.50
CA ASN A 131 -3.48 -4.89 3.91
C ASN A 131 -2.78 -3.72 4.60
N ILE A 132 -1.78 -3.13 3.95
CA ILE A 132 -1.03 -1.98 4.49
C ILE A 132 -1.99 -0.79 4.67
N VAL A 133 -2.79 -0.48 3.64
CA VAL A 133 -3.71 0.67 3.66
C VAL A 133 -4.78 0.51 4.73
N LEU A 134 -5.47 -0.64 4.77
CA LEU A 134 -6.54 -0.89 5.74
C LEU A 134 -6.00 -0.92 7.17
N LYS A 135 -4.85 -1.54 7.41
CA LYS A 135 -4.21 -1.55 8.73
C LYS A 135 -3.87 -0.13 9.20
N ASN A 136 -3.31 0.69 8.31
CA ASN A 136 -3.00 2.09 8.61
C ASN A 136 -4.26 2.93 8.83
N TYR A 137 -5.33 2.69 8.06
CA TYR A 137 -6.61 3.34 8.26
C TYR A 137 -7.20 3.03 9.64
N CYS A 138 -7.32 1.75 9.99
CA CYS A 138 -7.82 1.31 11.29
C CYS A 138 -6.96 1.85 12.44
N GLY A 139 -5.63 1.85 12.30
CA GLY A 139 -4.72 2.42 13.29
C GLY A 139 -5.03 3.90 13.56
N ARG A 140 -5.16 4.72 12.52
CA ARG A 140 -5.51 6.15 12.66
C ARG A 140 -6.87 6.37 13.30
N VAL A 141 -7.87 5.58 12.91
CA VAL A 141 -9.23 5.69 13.49
C VAL A 141 -9.20 5.34 14.97
N ASN A 142 -8.53 4.24 15.33
CA ASN A 142 -8.38 3.81 16.72
C ASN A 142 -7.63 4.84 17.56
N GLU A 143 -6.54 5.41 17.05
CA GLU A 143 -5.83 6.49 17.74
C GLU A 143 -6.74 7.71 18.00
N LYS A 144 -7.56 8.10 17.02
CA LYS A 144 -8.50 9.23 17.19
C LYS A 144 -9.51 8.94 18.29
N ILE A 145 -10.06 7.72 18.33
CA ILE A 145 -11.01 7.28 19.37
C ILE A 145 -10.33 7.31 20.75
N MET A 146 -9.11 6.79 20.87
CA MET A 146 -8.35 6.78 22.13
C MET A 146 -8.03 8.19 22.63
N ARG A 147 -7.64 9.10 21.73
CA ARG A 147 -7.39 10.52 22.09
C ARG A 147 -8.66 11.20 22.60
N LEU A 148 -9.83 10.93 21.99
CA LEU A 148 -11.12 11.46 22.41
C LEU A 148 -11.59 10.87 23.76
N ALA A 149 -11.34 9.58 24.00
CA ALA A 149 -11.66 8.96 25.28
C ALA A 149 -10.80 9.57 26.41
N ASN A 150 -9.50 9.77 26.16
CA ASN A 150 -8.58 10.38 27.10
C ASN A 150 -8.90 11.85 27.40
N SER A 151 -9.30 12.64 26.39
CA SER A 151 -9.70 14.03 26.62
C SER A 151 -10.99 14.14 27.44
N LYS A 152 -11.99 13.28 27.17
CA LYS A 152 -13.22 13.19 27.98
C LYS A 152 -12.93 12.79 29.43
N SER A 153 -12.04 11.82 29.66
CA SER A 153 -11.62 11.42 31.01
C SER A 153 -10.92 12.55 31.77
N LYS A 154 -9.98 13.25 31.11
CA LYS A 154 -9.31 14.43 31.70
C LYS A 154 -10.29 15.56 32.02
N LYS A 155 -11.27 15.82 31.15
CA LYS A 155 -12.32 16.83 31.38
C LYS A 155 -13.17 16.50 32.60
N LYS A 156 -13.67 15.26 32.71
CA LYS A 156 -14.40 14.77 33.88
C LYS A 156 -13.59 14.93 35.18
N LYS A 157 -12.31 14.54 35.18
CA LYS A 157 -11.43 14.69 36.36
C LYS A 157 -11.25 16.16 36.79
N CYS A 158 -11.14 17.07 35.82
CA CYS A 158 -11.01 18.51 36.10
C CYS A 158 -12.31 19.12 36.65
N GLU A 159 -13.47 18.69 36.15
CA GLU A 159 -14.78 19.11 36.67
C GLU A 159 -15.01 18.64 38.11
N THR A 160 -14.63 17.40 38.46
CA THR A 160 -14.74 16.87 39.83
C THR A 160 -13.80 17.55 40.83
N LEU A 161 -12.66 18.07 40.38
CA LEU A 161 -11.72 18.82 41.24
C LEU A 161 -12.14 20.26 41.46
N LYS A 162 -12.94 20.84 40.56
CA LYS A 162 -13.49 22.20 40.70
C LYS A 162 -14.78 22.27 41.52
N SER A 163 -15.43 21.13 41.77
CA SER A 163 -16.65 21.04 42.57
C SER A 163 -16.39 20.69 44.05
N LYS A 164 -15.13 20.80 44.50
CA LYS A 164 -14.69 20.66 45.89
C LYS A 164 -14.06 21.96 46.33
#